data_AF-A0A9P6DT80-F1
#
_entry.id   AF-A0A9P6DT80-F1
#
_cell.length_a   1.000
_cell.length_b   1.000
_cell.length_c   1.000
_cell.angle_alpha   90.00
_cell.angle_beta   90.00
_cell.angle_gamma   90.00
#
_symmetry.space_group_name_H-M   'P 1'
#
loop_
_entity.id
_entity.type
_entity.pdbx_description
1 polymer ?
#
loop_
_entity_poly.entity_id
_entity_poly.type
_entity_poly.pdbx_seq_one_letter_code
_entity_poly.pdbx_strand_id
1 'polypeptide(L)'
;MGVLAPAMDPPPLAMGGPAPAMGLPALARDLLSLAMGAPALAVGVQAPAMDLPALARDLLALAMGAPALAVGVQAPAMGVLAPAMDPPPLAMGGPAPAMGLPALARDLLSLAMGAPALAVGVQAPAMGILAPATDVPAPAMGILAPATDVPAPAMGILAPATDVPAPAMGILAPATDVPAPAMGVLAPAMGVPALAMDLPALARDILSLAMGAPAPAKGILAPAIGVPAPAMDLPVLAIGIQASAMDLPALAWDLPYHLLWVSKAPAMHLPVNS
;
A
#
# COMPACT_ATOMS: atom_id res chain seq x y z
N MET A 1 5.11 35.83 54.59
CA MET A 1 5.19 34.67 53.69
C MET A 1 4.51 35.06 52.39
N GLY A 2 5.27 35.21 51.31
CA GLY A 2 4.70 35.60 50.02
C GLY A 2 3.96 34.42 49.39
N VAL A 3 2.67 34.59 49.10
CA VAL A 3 1.95 33.65 48.24
C VAL A 3 2.36 33.97 46.81
N LEU A 4 3.14 33.07 46.21
CA LEU A 4 3.39 33.09 44.77
C LEU A 4 2.03 33.05 44.07
N ALA A 5 1.70 34.08 43.31
CA ALA A 5 0.57 34.00 42.39
C ALA A 5 0.87 32.84 41.41
N PRO A 6 -0.01 31.83 41.27
CA PRO A 6 0.14 30.88 40.19
C PRO A 6 0.12 31.66 38.87
N ALA A 7 0.99 31.29 37.94
CA ALA A 7 1.04 31.94 36.63
C ALA A 7 -0.36 31.88 36.02
N MET A 8 -0.95 33.04 35.76
CA MET A 8 -2.30 33.15 35.26
C MET A 8 -2.26 32.79 33.78
N ASP A 9 -2.57 31.53 33.46
CA ASP A 9 -2.59 31.03 32.09
C ASP A 9 -3.43 31.95 31.19
N PRO A 10 -2.94 32.29 29.98
CA PRO A 10 -3.53 33.37 29.20
C PRO A 10 -4.97 33.04 28.77
N PRO A 11 -5.89 34.02 28.83
CA PRO A 11 -7.28 33.82 28.41
C PRO A 11 -7.36 33.51 26.90
N PRO A 12 -8.45 32.88 26.44
CA PRO A 12 -8.63 32.54 25.03
C PRO A 12 -8.59 33.79 24.14
N LEU A 13 -7.88 33.68 23.01
CA LEU A 13 -7.58 34.81 22.11
C LEU A 13 -8.42 34.75 20.84
N ALA A 14 -9.30 35.74 20.66
CA ALA A 14 -10.12 35.92 19.48
C ALA A 14 -9.63 37.13 18.64
N MET A 15 -9.37 36.95 17.34
CA MET A 15 -8.86 38.01 16.46
C MET A 15 -9.49 38.00 15.06
N GLY A 16 -10.31 39.01 14.77
CA GLY A 16 -10.87 39.25 13.43
C GLY A 16 -12.27 38.64 13.25
N GLY A 17 -13.30 39.49 13.33
CA GLY A 17 -14.70 39.08 13.18
C GLY A 17 -15.25 38.27 14.37
N PRO A 18 -16.44 37.65 14.21
CA PRO A 18 -17.00 36.75 15.22
C PRO A 18 -16.18 35.44 15.25
N ALA A 19 -15.29 35.33 16.23
CA ALA A 19 -14.33 34.24 16.37
C ALA A 19 -14.38 33.66 17.82
N PRO A 20 -15.38 32.84 18.17
CA PRO A 20 -15.50 32.27 19.52
C PRO A 20 -14.32 31.34 19.86
N ALA A 21 -13.67 31.61 21.00
CA ALA A 21 -12.61 30.78 21.57
C ALA A 21 -12.97 30.40 23.02
N MET A 22 -12.98 29.10 23.33
CA MET A 22 -13.40 28.56 24.63
C MET A 22 -12.52 27.36 25.02
N GLY A 23 -12.00 27.36 26.25
CA GLY A 23 -10.99 26.43 26.73
C GLY A 23 -9.60 27.08 26.87
N LEU A 24 -8.67 26.40 27.55
CA LEU A 24 -7.35 26.93 27.89
C LEU A 24 -6.23 25.99 27.42
N PRO A 25 -5.29 26.43 26.58
CA PRO A 25 -5.31 27.66 25.77
C PRO A 25 -6.11 27.46 24.46
N ALA A 26 -7.01 28.39 24.13
CA ALA A 26 -7.73 28.42 22.85
C ALA A 26 -7.46 29.71 22.05
N LEU A 27 -7.26 29.60 20.74
CA LEU A 27 -7.06 30.75 19.84
C LEU A 27 -7.93 30.60 18.59
N ALA A 28 -8.74 31.63 18.29
CA ALA A 28 -9.54 31.73 17.07
C ALA A 28 -9.17 33.00 16.30
N ARG A 29 -8.81 32.86 15.02
CA ARG A 29 -8.40 33.97 14.15
C ARG A 29 -9.08 33.88 12.79
N ASP A 30 -9.54 35.04 12.32
CA ASP A 30 -10.30 35.29 11.09
C ASP A 30 -11.80 34.92 11.18
N LEU A 31 -12.56 35.40 10.19
CA LEU A 31 -14.03 35.46 10.22
C LEU A 31 -14.67 34.06 10.30
N LEU A 32 -15.55 33.85 11.30
CA LEU A 32 -16.22 32.57 11.57
C LEU A 32 -15.25 31.41 11.88
N SER A 33 -14.01 31.70 12.30
CA SER A 33 -13.17 30.72 12.99
C SER A 33 -13.77 30.37 14.36
N LEU A 34 -13.56 29.15 14.84
CA LEU A 34 -14.06 28.71 16.14
C LEU A 34 -13.04 27.80 16.79
N ALA A 35 -12.71 28.02 18.07
CA ALA A 35 -11.80 27.17 18.84
C ALA A 35 -12.47 26.72 20.14
N MET A 36 -12.78 25.43 20.29
CA MET A 36 -13.40 24.86 21.49
C MET A 36 -12.61 23.65 21.99
N GLY A 37 -11.70 23.87 22.94
CA GLY A 37 -10.79 22.81 23.43
C GLY A 37 -9.60 23.34 24.23
N ALA A 38 -8.75 22.44 24.71
CA ALA A 38 -7.68 22.76 25.66
C ALA A 38 -6.41 21.88 25.46
N PRO A 39 -5.56 22.16 24.45
CA PRO A 39 -5.55 23.32 23.57
C PRO A 39 -6.37 23.20 22.28
N ALA A 40 -6.84 24.35 21.77
CA ALA A 40 -7.48 24.46 20.45
C ALA A 40 -6.97 25.68 19.65
N LEU A 41 -6.64 25.51 18.36
CA LEU A 41 -6.17 26.60 17.49
C LEU A 41 -6.92 26.61 16.15
N ALA A 42 -7.62 27.70 15.86
CA ALA A 42 -8.35 27.93 14.63
C ALA A 42 -7.83 29.20 13.93
N VAL A 43 -7.31 29.09 12.71
CA VAL A 43 -6.76 30.22 11.93
C VAL A 43 -7.21 30.11 10.48
N GLY A 44 -8.31 30.77 10.14
CA GLY A 44 -8.87 30.73 8.79
C GLY A 44 -10.36 31.07 8.74
N VAL A 45 -10.85 31.41 7.55
CA VAL A 45 -12.27 31.72 7.34
C VAL A 45 -13.09 30.43 7.41
N GLN A 46 -14.11 30.42 8.28
CA GLN A 46 -14.94 29.24 8.56
C GLN A 46 -14.13 28.01 8.98
N ALA A 47 -13.13 28.20 9.86
CA ALA A 47 -12.27 27.13 10.35
C ALA A 47 -12.62 26.72 11.80
N PRO A 48 -13.47 25.70 12.04
CA PRO A 48 -13.73 25.18 13.38
C PRO A 48 -12.65 24.17 13.83
N ALA A 49 -12.09 24.39 15.02
CA ALA A 49 -11.29 23.45 15.79
C ALA A 49 -12.04 23.10 17.09
N MET A 50 -12.41 21.83 17.27
CA MET A 50 -13.14 21.31 18.42
C MET A 50 -12.43 20.08 19.01
N ASP A 51 -12.53 19.91 20.32
CA ASP A 51 -11.95 18.83 21.15
C ASP A 51 -10.45 18.99 21.51
N LEU A 52 -9.79 17.89 21.86
CA LEU A 52 -8.64 17.84 22.78
C LEU A 52 -7.46 16.99 22.26
N PRO A 53 -6.32 17.60 21.90
CA PRO A 53 -6.14 18.92 21.29
C PRO A 53 -6.62 19.00 19.84
N ALA A 54 -6.97 20.20 19.37
CA ALA A 54 -7.45 20.44 18.00
C ALA A 54 -6.74 21.60 17.28
N LEU A 55 -6.41 21.44 16.00
CA LEU A 55 -5.86 22.51 15.16
C LEU A 55 -6.58 22.58 13.81
N ALA A 56 -7.14 23.73 13.43
CA ALA A 56 -7.72 24.00 12.12
C ALA A 56 -7.06 25.24 11.49
N ARG A 57 -6.58 25.12 10.25
CA ARG A 57 -5.87 26.18 9.55
C ARG A 57 -6.24 26.25 8.07
N ASP A 58 -6.42 27.47 7.57
CA ASP A 58 -6.86 27.86 6.22
C ASP A 58 -8.39 27.77 6.01
N LEU A 59 -8.85 28.11 4.81
CA LEU A 59 -10.28 28.30 4.49
C LEU A 59 -11.05 26.96 4.51
N LEU A 60 -12.16 26.89 5.25
CA LEU A 60 -12.97 25.68 5.43
C LEU A 60 -12.20 24.46 6.00
N ALA A 61 -11.11 24.69 6.74
CA ALA A 61 -10.44 23.64 7.50
C ALA A 61 -11.23 23.30 8.77
N LEU A 62 -11.56 22.03 8.98
CA LEU A 62 -12.39 21.57 10.09
C LEU A 62 -11.63 20.50 10.87
N ALA A 63 -11.42 20.71 12.16
CA ALA A 63 -10.84 19.72 13.07
C ALA A 63 -11.85 19.41 14.18
N MET A 64 -12.31 18.17 14.25
CA MET A 64 -13.16 17.64 15.32
C MET A 64 -12.61 16.28 15.76
N GLY A 65 -12.45 16.07 17.05
CA GLY A 65 -11.88 14.85 17.62
C GLY A 65 -10.56 15.05 18.38
N ALA A 66 -10.19 14.03 19.15
CA ALA A 66 -9.20 14.13 20.21
C ALA A 66 -8.03 13.13 20.00
N PRO A 67 -6.85 13.55 19.51
CA PRO A 67 -6.51 14.83 18.86
C PRO A 67 -6.92 14.89 17.38
N ALA A 68 -7.14 16.11 16.87
CA ALA A 68 -7.41 16.39 15.45
C ALA A 68 -6.53 17.53 14.91
N LEU A 69 -6.18 17.46 13.62
CA LEU A 69 -5.40 18.48 12.93
C LEU A 69 -5.90 18.61 11.50
N ALA A 70 -6.22 19.82 11.06
CA ALA A 70 -6.66 20.17 9.72
C ALA A 70 -5.84 21.35 9.21
N VAL A 71 -5.08 21.17 8.13
CA VAL A 71 -4.24 22.22 7.52
C VAL A 71 -4.43 22.18 6.01
N GLY A 72 -5.13 23.17 5.47
CA GLY A 72 -5.37 23.31 4.04
C GLY A 72 -6.79 23.73 3.71
N VAL A 73 -6.98 24.21 2.48
CA VAL A 73 -8.30 24.61 1.99
C VAL A 73 -9.21 23.39 1.87
N GLN A 74 -10.39 23.45 2.49
CA GLN A 74 -11.37 22.35 2.56
C GLN A 74 -10.78 21.05 3.14
N ALA A 75 -10.18 21.16 4.34
CA ALA A 75 -9.57 20.05 5.07
C ALA A 75 -10.42 19.59 6.29
N PRO A 76 -11.41 18.71 6.13
CA PRO A 76 -12.05 18.01 7.25
C PRO A 76 -11.17 16.90 7.85
N ALA A 77 -10.85 17.06 9.13
CA ALA A 77 -10.34 16.06 10.06
C ALA A 77 -11.41 15.78 11.12
N MET A 78 -12.05 14.61 11.05
CA MET A 78 -13.16 14.19 11.92
C MET A 78 -12.85 12.84 12.57
N GLY A 79 -12.03 12.83 13.61
CA GLY A 79 -11.53 11.60 14.18
C GLY A 79 -10.53 11.75 15.34
N VAL A 80 -10.30 10.64 16.02
CA VAL A 80 -9.21 10.49 17.01
C VAL A 80 -7.93 10.21 16.24
N LEU A 81 -6.87 11.00 16.43
CA LEU A 81 -5.58 10.85 15.73
C LEU A 81 -5.73 10.88 14.19
N ALA A 82 -6.61 11.73 13.67
CA ALA A 82 -6.96 11.78 12.23
C ALA A 82 -6.53 13.11 11.56
N PRO A 83 -5.22 13.37 11.36
CA PRO A 83 -4.74 14.60 10.75
C PRO A 83 -5.06 14.68 9.24
N ALA A 84 -5.61 15.80 8.78
CA ALA A 84 -5.85 16.14 7.38
C ALA A 84 -4.90 17.28 6.93
N MET A 85 -4.06 17.06 5.91
CA MET A 85 -3.13 18.06 5.35
C MET A 85 -3.17 18.09 3.81
N ASP A 86 -2.90 19.27 3.24
CA ASP A 86 -2.86 19.60 1.80
C ASP A 86 -4.23 19.57 1.07
N PRO A 87 -4.65 20.65 0.38
CA PRO A 87 -6.02 20.82 -0.13
C PRO A 87 -6.40 19.85 -1.27
N PRO A 88 -7.63 19.31 -1.34
CA PRO A 88 -8.60 19.08 -0.27
C PRO A 88 -8.44 17.64 0.31
N PRO A 89 -8.01 17.49 1.58
CA PRO A 89 -7.85 16.21 2.24
C PRO A 89 -9.07 15.88 3.11
N LEU A 90 -9.39 14.61 3.31
CA LEU A 90 -10.52 14.19 4.13
C LEU A 90 -10.10 13.04 5.04
N ALA A 91 -9.95 13.33 6.34
CA ALA A 91 -9.67 12.35 7.38
C ALA A 91 -10.92 12.12 8.23
N MET A 92 -11.39 10.88 8.30
CA MET A 92 -12.47 10.44 9.20
C MET A 92 -12.06 9.14 9.89
N GLY A 93 -12.57 8.91 11.10
CA GLY A 93 -12.40 7.62 11.80
C GLY A 93 -11.37 7.64 12.95
N GLY A 94 -11.05 6.45 13.47
CA GLY A 94 -9.99 6.26 14.48
C GLY A 94 -8.62 6.09 13.82
N PRO A 95 -7.53 6.52 14.47
CA PRO A 95 -6.25 6.92 13.88
C PRO A 95 -6.17 6.89 12.34
N ALA A 96 -6.59 7.98 11.69
CA ALA A 96 -6.81 8.04 10.24
C ALA A 96 -6.14 9.25 9.54
N PRO A 97 -4.82 9.27 9.33
CA PRO A 97 -4.13 10.37 8.63
C PRO A 97 -4.51 10.48 7.15
N ALA A 98 -4.80 11.68 6.65
CA ALA A 98 -4.96 12.02 5.23
C ALA A 98 -4.03 13.18 4.84
N MET A 99 -3.09 12.97 3.93
CA MET A 99 -2.15 14.01 3.47
C MET A 99 -1.99 13.97 1.95
N GLY A 100 -2.32 15.06 1.25
CA GLY A 100 -2.07 15.21 -0.19
C GLY A 100 -3.28 15.58 -1.06
N LEU A 101 -3.02 15.69 -2.36
CA LEU A 101 -3.88 16.36 -3.36
C LEU A 101 -4.66 15.38 -4.26
N PRO A 102 -5.97 15.16 -4.06
CA PRO A 102 -6.66 14.99 -2.78
C PRO A 102 -6.35 13.64 -2.09
N ALA A 103 -6.39 13.60 -0.76
CA ALA A 103 -6.24 12.38 0.04
C ALA A 103 -7.49 12.10 0.88
N LEU A 104 -7.94 10.84 0.98
CA LEU A 104 -9.11 10.43 1.77
C LEU A 104 -8.78 9.25 2.67
N ALA A 105 -8.82 9.42 3.99
CA ALA A 105 -8.78 8.33 4.99
C ALA A 105 -10.12 8.32 5.75
N ARG A 106 -10.75 7.16 5.95
CA ARG A 106 -12.14 7.10 6.45
C ARG A 106 -12.41 6.16 7.64
N ASP A 107 -11.68 5.06 7.73
CA ASP A 107 -11.97 3.98 8.68
C ASP A 107 -10.86 3.82 9.73
N LEU A 108 -11.09 2.97 10.73
CA LEU A 108 -10.19 2.79 11.86
C LEU A 108 -8.81 2.24 11.41
N LEU A 109 -7.73 2.93 11.78
CA LEU A 109 -6.35 2.61 11.37
C LEU A 109 -6.14 2.67 9.84
N SER A 110 -6.98 3.42 9.11
CA SER A 110 -6.73 3.78 7.72
C SER A 110 -5.64 4.86 7.62
N LEU A 111 -5.00 5.03 6.48
CA LEU A 111 -4.01 6.10 6.27
C LEU A 111 -3.95 6.41 4.78
N ALA A 112 -4.14 7.67 4.38
CA ALA A 112 -3.98 8.12 3.01
C ALA A 112 -2.84 9.15 2.93
N MET A 113 -1.75 8.84 2.23
CA MET A 113 -0.67 9.79 1.97
C MET A 113 -0.31 9.79 0.48
N GLY A 114 -0.49 10.93 -0.19
CA GLY A 114 -0.15 11.11 -1.60
C GLY A 114 -1.26 11.74 -2.43
N ALA A 115 -1.10 11.73 -3.76
CA ALA A 115 -1.85 12.60 -4.66
C ALA A 115 -2.27 11.88 -5.96
N PRO A 116 -3.54 11.47 -6.12
CA PRO A 116 -4.54 11.22 -5.08
C PRO A 116 -4.29 9.91 -4.30
N ALA A 117 -4.73 9.87 -3.03
CA ALA A 117 -4.69 8.67 -2.19
C ALA A 117 -6.06 8.40 -1.53
N LEU A 118 -6.46 7.14 -1.36
CA LEU A 118 -7.78 6.77 -0.84
C LEU A 118 -7.67 5.52 0.04
N ALA A 119 -7.92 5.66 1.35
CA ALA A 119 -7.89 4.62 2.36
C ALA A 119 -9.26 4.52 3.03
N VAL A 120 -10.10 3.61 2.53
CA VAL A 120 -11.48 3.40 3.01
C VAL A 120 -11.60 2.16 3.88
N GLY A 121 -10.69 1.19 3.77
CA GLY A 121 -10.70 0.00 4.63
C GLY A 121 -10.18 0.25 6.04
N VAL A 122 -10.77 -0.44 7.02
CA VAL A 122 -10.17 -0.66 8.36
C VAL A 122 -8.79 -1.30 8.20
N GLN A 123 -7.78 -0.74 8.87
CA GLN A 123 -6.37 -1.17 8.80
C GLN A 123 -5.76 -1.17 7.38
N ALA A 124 -6.28 -0.33 6.46
CA ALA A 124 -5.89 -0.30 5.06
C ALA A 124 -5.12 0.99 4.70
N PRO A 125 -3.78 1.03 4.83
CA PRO A 125 -2.98 2.20 4.46
C PRO A 125 -2.80 2.32 2.93
N ALA A 126 -3.20 3.45 2.36
CA ALA A 126 -2.93 3.96 1.02
C ALA A 126 -1.75 4.97 1.04
N MET A 127 -0.57 4.58 0.60
CA MET A 127 0.61 5.46 0.50
C MET A 127 1.09 5.59 -0.95
N GLY A 128 0.77 6.69 -1.62
CA GLY A 128 1.40 7.12 -2.87
C GLY A 128 0.42 7.73 -3.88
N ILE A 129 0.68 7.54 -5.17
CA ILE A 129 -0.06 8.19 -6.27
C ILE A 129 -1.02 7.18 -6.87
N LEU A 130 -2.33 7.42 -6.81
CA LEU A 130 -3.38 6.53 -7.34
C LEU A 130 -3.29 5.09 -6.78
N ALA A 131 -2.98 4.95 -5.49
CA ALA A 131 -2.90 3.67 -4.78
C ALA A 131 -4.05 3.53 -3.75
N PRO A 132 -5.29 3.26 -4.17
CA PRO A 132 -6.43 3.13 -3.26
C PRO A 132 -6.37 1.82 -2.46
N ALA A 133 -6.65 1.90 -1.16
CA ALA A 133 -6.80 0.81 -0.20
C ALA A 133 -8.27 0.79 0.27
N THR A 134 -9.13 0.00 -0.38
CA THR A 134 -10.59 0.06 -0.13
C THR A 134 -11.11 -0.95 0.88
N ASP A 135 -10.35 -2.01 1.19
CA ASP A 135 -10.88 -3.17 1.90
C ASP A 135 -10.06 -3.64 3.12
N VAL A 136 -10.60 -4.60 3.88
CA VAL A 136 -10.17 -4.92 5.26
C VAL A 136 -9.47 -6.28 5.38
N PRO A 137 -8.16 -6.36 5.68
CA PRO A 137 -7.12 -5.34 5.54
C PRO A 137 -6.40 -5.45 4.18
N ALA A 138 -6.37 -4.35 3.42
CA ALA A 138 -5.78 -4.28 2.08
C ALA A 138 -4.82 -3.08 1.94
N PRO A 139 -3.54 -3.19 2.34
CA PRO A 139 -2.58 -2.07 2.22
C PRO A 139 -2.18 -1.82 0.76
N ALA A 140 -2.23 -0.56 0.32
CA ALA A 140 -1.83 -0.07 -0.99
C ALA A 140 -0.63 0.88 -0.86
N MET A 141 0.56 0.52 -1.33
CA MET A 141 1.77 1.34 -1.20
C MET A 141 2.50 1.49 -2.54
N GLY A 142 2.49 2.68 -3.11
CA GLY A 142 3.32 3.09 -4.25
C GLY A 142 2.54 3.86 -5.32
N ILE A 143 2.81 3.59 -6.59
CA ILE A 143 2.22 4.35 -7.71
C ILE A 143 1.33 3.41 -8.52
N LEU A 144 0.04 3.73 -8.64
CA LEU A 144 -0.95 2.91 -9.38
C LEU A 144 -1.00 1.45 -8.86
N ALA A 145 -0.94 1.28 -7.54
CA ALA A 145 -0.98 -0.01 -6.84
C ALA A 145 -2.27 -0.12 -5.99
N PRO A 146 -3.45 -0.29 -6.60
CA PRO A 146 -4.71 -0.44 -5.88
C PRO A 146 -4.78 -1.77 -5.12
N ALA A 147 -5.22 -1.74 -3.86
CA ALA A 147 -5.52 -2.88 -3.01
C ALA A 147 -7.02 -2.89 -2.73
N THR A 148 -7.80 -3.64 -3.50
CA THR A 148 -9.27 -3.50 -3.51
C THR A 148 -10.05 -4.62 -2.84
N ASP A 149 -9.39 -5.68 -2.39
CA ASP A 149 -10.05 -6.91 -1.91
C ASP A 149 -9.46 -7.48 -0.60
N VAL A 150 -10.21 -8.37 0.04
CA VAL A 150 -9.90 -8.95 1.36
C VAL A 150 -9.19 -10.30 1.27
N PRO A 151 -7.97 -10.47 1.82
CA PRO A 151 -6.90 -9.50 1.99
C PRO A 151 -5.92 -9.53 0.80
N ALA A 152 -5.84 -8.42 0.05
CA ALA A 152 -5.05 -8.31 -1.17
C ALA A 152 -4.07 -7.12 -1.07
N PRO A 153 -2.85 -7.29 -0.52
CA PRO A 153 -1.87 -6.21 -0.39
C PRO A 153 -1.23 -5.84 -1.73
N ALA A 154 -1.21 -4.55 -2.05
CA ALA A 154 -0.57 -3.96 -3.24
C ALA A 154 0.65 -3.12 -2.84
N MET A 155 1.86 -3.45 -3.31
CA MET A 155 3.09 -2.77 -2.93
C MET A 155 4.03 -2.57 -4.12
N GLY A 156 4.08 -1.37 -4.68
CA GLY A 156 5.10 -0.93 -5.62
C GLY A 156 4.54 -0.06 -6.75
N ILE A 157 5.00 -0.27 -7.98
CA ILE A 157 4.60 0.56 -9.13
C ILE A 157 3.79 -0.29 -10.10
N LEU A 158 2.55 0.09 -10.39
CA LEU A 158 1.63 -0.65 -11.27
C LEU A 158 1.46 -2.12 -10.82
N ALA A 159 1.26 -2.31 -9.52
CA ALA A 159 1.07 -3.61 -8.88
C ALA A 159 -0.34 -3.70 -8.25
N PRO A 160 -1.42 -3.79 -9.05
CA PRO A 160 -2.78 -3.91 -8.55
C PRO A 160 -3.04 -5.26 -7.89
N ALA A 161 -3.63 -5.27 -6.69
CA ALA A 161 -4.10 -6.43 -5.95
C ALA A 161 -5.63 -6.35 -5.86
N THR A 162 -6.32 -7.00 -6.80
CA THR A 162 -7.75 -6.75 -7.08
C THR A 162 -8.63 -7.99 -6.99
N ASP A 163 -8.18 -9.01 -6.27
CA ASP A 163 -8.99 -10.21 -6.05
C ASP A 163 -8.61 -10.95 -4.77
N VAL A 164 -9.50 -11.85 -4.32
CA VAL A 164 -9.41 -12.53 -3.03
C VAL A 164 -8.72 -13.91 -3.11
N PRO A 165 -7.62 -14.16 -2.38
CA PRO A 165 -6.54 -13.25 -1.99
C PRO A 165 -5.41 -13.25 -3.04
N ALA A 166 -5.11 -12.08 -3.59
CA ALA A 166 -4.14 -11.89 -4.67
C ALA A 166 -3.11 -10.78 -4.30
N PRO A 167 -2.00 -11.10 -3.60
CA PRO A 167 -1.00 -10.11 -3.23
C PRO A 167 -0.15 -9.68 -4.44
N ALA A 168 0.01 -8.37 -4.64
CA ALA A 168 0.81 -7.75 -5.69
C ALA A 168 1.99 -6.98 -5.08
N MET A 169 3.23 -7.42 -5.28
CA MET A 169 4.42 -6.73 -4.76
C MET A 169 5.51 -6.60 -5.81
N GLY A 170 5.97 -5.39 -6.06
CA GLY A 170 7.07 -5.05 -6.94
C GLY A 170 6.67 -4.07 -8.05
N ILE A 171 7.29 -4.19 -9.22
CA ILE A 171 7.08 -3.27 -10.34
C ILE A 171 6.38 -4.03 -11.44
N LEU A 172 5.19 -3.58 -11.88
CA LEU A 172 4.39 -4.22 -12.92
C LEU A 172 4.06 -5.69 -12.58
N ALA A 173 3.61 -5.92 -11.35
CA ALA A 173 3.24 -7.23 -10.82
C ALA A 173 1.74 -7.25 -10.44
N PRO A 174 0.82 -7.23 -11.42
CA PRO A 174 -0.63 -7.29 -11.16
C PRO A 174 -1.07 -8.67 -10.66
N ALA A 175 -1.93 -8.69 -9.65
CA ALA A 175 -2.52 -9.85 -9.00
C ALA A 175 -4.06 -9.73 -9.11
N THR A 176 -4.62 -10.25 -10.20
CA THR A 176 -5.97 -9.83 -10.67
C THR A 176 -7.06 -10.90 -10.57
N ASP A 177 -6.74 -12.11 -10.13
CA ASP A 177 -7.66 -13.24 -10.16
C ASP A 177 -7.59 -14.08 -8.88
N VAL A 178 -8.66 -14.83 -8.59
CA VAL A 178 -8.72 -15.73 -7.43
C VAL A 178 -7.97 -17.04 -7.66
N PRO A 179 -6.97 -17.39 -6.82
CA PRO A 179 -5.98 -16.53 -6.17
C PRO A 179 -4.72 -16.38 -7.04
N ALA A 180 -4.10 -15.18 -7.00
CA ALA A 180 -3.06 -14.80 -7.97
C ALA A 180 -1.85 -14.02 -7.36
N PRO A 181 -0.91 -14.65 -6.62
CA PRO A 181 0.24 -13.92 -6.08
C PRO A 181 1.22 -13.44 -7.17
N ALA A 182 1.48 -12.14 -7.20
CA ALA A 182 2.35 -11.46 -8.16
C ALA A 182 3.51 -10.76 -7.42
N MET A 183 4.72 -11.30 -7.49
CA MET A 183 5.85 -10.87 -6.65
C MET A 183 7.12 -10.67 -7.49
N GLY A 184 7.72 -9.48 -7.47
CA GLY A 184 8.97 -9.16 -8.15
C GLY A 184 8.82 -8.10 -9.24
N VAL A 185 9.79 -8.01 -10.14
CA VAL A 185 9.74 -7.07 -11.26
C VAL A 185 9.18 -7.80 -12.47
N LEU A 186 8.10 -7.26 -13.04
CA LEU A 186 7.36 -7.81 -14.19
C LEU A 186 6.85 -9.23 -13.88
N ALA A 187 6.08 -9.34 -12.79
CA ALA A 187 5.59 -10.60 -12.24
C ALA A 187 4.05 -10.75 -12.24
N PRO A 188 3.33 -10.56 -13.36
CA PRO A 188 1.86 -10.65 -13.40
C PRO A 188 1.31 -12.04 -13.06
N ALA A 189 0.29 -12.09 -12.20
CA ALA A 189 -0.50 -13.28 -11.92
C ALA A 189 -1.97 -12.99 -12.28
N MET A 190 -2.47 -13.69 -13.31
CA MET A 190 -3.75 -13.50 -13.97
C MET A 190 -4.38 -14.86 -14.32
N GLY A 191 -5.64 -15.06 -13.98
CA GLY A 191 -6.40 -16.29 -14.16
C GLY A 191 -6.45 -17.22 -12.94
N VAL A 192 -7.28 -18.27 -13.06
CA VAL A 192 -7.65 -19.15 -11.95
C VAL A 192 -6.91 -20.50 -12.07
N PRO A 193 -5.81 -20.78 -11.32
CA PRO A 193 -5.22 -19.99 -10.23
C PRO A 193 -3.74 -19.60 -10.44
N ALA A 194 -3.46 -18.30 -10.49
CA ALA A 194 -2.16 -17.70 -10.83
C ALA A 194 -1.07 -17.67 -9.72
N LEU A 195 0.22 -17.59 -10.08
CA LEU A 195 1.38 -17.33 -9.22
C LEU A 195 2.62 -16.93 -10.05
N ALA A 196 3.06 -15.69 -9.97
CA ALA A 196 4.27 -15.18 -10.61
C ALA A 196 5.24 -14.64 -9.55
N MET A 197 6.48 -15.16 -9.52
CA MET A 197 7.48 -14.81 -8.52
C MET A 197 8.88 -14.62 -9.11
N ASP A 198 9.56 -13.58 -8.63
CA ASP A 198 10.91 -13.13 -8.97
C ASP A 198 11.04 -12.50 -10.37
N LEU A 199 12.23 -12.01 -10.70
CA LEU A 199 12.53 -11.32 -11.95
C LEU A 199 12.86 -12.35 -13.05
N PRO A 200 11.99 -12.55 -14.09
CA PRO A 200 10.60 -12.08 -14.26
C PRO A 200 9.57 -13.20 -14.50
N ALA A 201 8.40 -13.23 -13.84
CA ALA A 201 7.42 -14.34 -13.88
C ALA A 201 6.02 -13.99 -14.46
N LEU A 202 5.13 -14.95 -14.82
CA LEU A 202 3.83 -14.61 -15.44
C LEU A 202 2.74 -15.70 -15.36
N ALA A 203 1.71 -15.66 -14.52
CA ALA A 203 0.80 -16.81 -14.32
C ALA A 203 -0.69 -16.48 -14.52
N ARG A 204 -1.70 -17.34 -14.20
CA ARG A 204 -2.02 -18.73 -14.61
C ARG A 204 -3.51 -18.83 -15.00
N ASP A 205 -3.77 -19.31 -16.21
CA ASP A 205 -4.95 -20.11 -16.54
C ASP A 205 -4.49 -21.10 -17.62
N ILE A 206 -5.18 -21.24 -18.75
CA ILE A 206 -4.48 -21.30 -20.06
C ILE A 206 -3.25 -20.35 -20.03
N LEU A 207 -2.08 -20.81 -20.46
CA LEU A 207 -0.83 -20.05 -20.55
C LEU A 207 -0.21 -19.56 -19.24
N SER A 208 -0.23 -20.31 -18.12
CA SER A 208 0.66 -19.89 -17.04
C SER A 208 2.13 -20.08 -17.35
N LEU A 209 2.89 -19.19 -16.75
CA LEU A 209 4.32 -19.12 -16.61
C LEU A 209 4.63 -18.88 -15.12
N ALA A 210 5.88 -19.05 -14.76
CA ALA A 210 6.56 -18.20 -13.79
C ALA A 210 8.04 -18.31 -14.16
N MET A 211 8.85 -17.33 -13.79
CA MET A 211 10.16 -17.14 -14.39
C MET A 211 11.06 -16.23 -13.55
N GLY A 212 12.35 -16.55 -13.55
CA GLY A 212 13.25 -16.25 -12.43
C GLY A 212 14.10 -17.47 -12.09
N ALA A 213 14.72 -17.50 -10.91
CA ALA A 213 15.42 -18.69 -10.41
C ALA A 213 14.70 -19.21 -9.16
N PRO A 214 13.50 -19.81 -9.27
CA PRO A 214 13.03 -20.68 -10.37
C PRO A 214 11.87 -20.11 -11.19
N ALA A 215 11.30 -20.96 -12.04
CA ALA A 215 10.42 -20.54 -13.12
C ALA A 215 9.29 -21.52 -13.52
N PRO A 216 8.17 -21.65 -12.79
CA PRO A 216 7.16 -22.72 -13.03
C PRO A 216 5.78 -22.37 -13.63
N ALA A 217 5.27 -23.23 -14.52
CA ALA A 217 4.25 -22.89 -15.51
C ALA A 217 3.19 -23.98 -15.76
N LYS A 218 1.90 -23.64 -15.99
CA LYS A 218 0.76 -24.59 -16.07
C LYS A 218 -0.52 -24.08 -16.80
N GLY A 219 -1.27 -24.96 -17.46
CA GLY A 219 -2.51 -24.67 -18.21
C GLY A 219 -2.26 -24.30 -19.68
N ILE A 220 -3.01 -24.91 -20.62
CA ILE A 220 -2.76 -25.01 -22.09
C ILE A 220 -1.68 -24.03 -22.59
N LEU A 221 -0.52 -24.53 -23.04
CA LEU A 221 0.68 -23.75 -23.41
C LEU A 221 1.38 -23.05 -22.25
N ALA A 222 1.98 -23.81 -21.33
CA ALA A 222 2.50 -23.22 -20.09
C ALA A 222 4.02 -23.36 -19.86
N PRO A 223 4.87 -22.49 -20.44
CA PRO A 223 6.34 -22.57 -20.37
C PRO A 223 7.09 -22.13 -19.10
N ALA A 224 8.15 -22.83 -18.76
CA ALA A 224 8.92 -22.68 -17.52
C ALA A 224 10.42 -22.48 -17.81
N ILE A 225 11.08 -21.45 -17.25
CA ILE A 225 12.41 -20.98 -17.72
C ILE A 225 13.29 -20.36 -16.61
N GLY A 226 14.22 -21.11 -16.02
CA GLY A 226 14.89 -20.73 -14.76
C GLY A 226 15.63 -21.88 -14.07
N VAL A 227 16.16 -21.66 -12.87
CA VAL A 227 16.75 -22.75 -12.08
C VAL A 227 15.86 -23.08 -10.87
N PRO A 228 15.14 -24.21 -10.85
CA PRO A 228 14.68 -25.04 -11.98
C PRO A 228 13.47 -24.47 -12.74
N ALA A 229 12.99 -25.21 -13.74
CA ALA A 229 12.04 -24.75 -14.74
C ALA A 229 11.04 -25.83 -15.21
N PRO A 230 9.91 -26.04 -14.50
CA PRO A 230 8.91 -27.07 -14.83
C PRO A 230 7.58 -26.55 -15.41
N ALA A 231 7.11 -27.16 -16.49
CA ALA A 231 6.00 -26.71 -17.35
C ALA A 231 4.92 -27.80 -17.54
N MET A 232 3.62 -27.45 -17.61
CA MET A 232 2.49 -28.40 -17.75
C MET A 232 1.36 -27.92 -18.71
N ASP A 233 0.53 -28.83 -19.24
CA ASP A 233 -0.64 -28.64 -20.13
C ASP A 233 -0.37 -28.35 -21.63
N LEU A 234 -1.11 -29.05 -22.50
CA LEU A 234 -0.79 -29.23 -23.92
C LEU A 234 -0.72 -27.97 -24.78
N PRO A 235 0.29 -27.84 -25.67
CA PRO A 235 1.65 -28.40 -25.62
C PRO A 235 2.59 -27.58 -24.71
N VAL A 236 3.75 -28.10 -24.31
CA VAL A 236 4.43 -27.62 -23.07
C VAL A 236 5.97 -27.62 -23.09
N LEU A 237 6.62 -26.66 -22.41
CA LEU A 237 8.06 -26.32 -22.59
C LEU A 237 8.83 -25.90 -21.31
N ALA A 238 9.99 -26.51 -21.02
CA ALA A 238 10.75 -26.33 -19.77
C ALA A 238 12.28 -26.15 -19.96
N ILE A 239 12.93 -25.15 -19.34
CA ILE A 239 14.34 -24.78 -19.62
C ILE A 239 15.14 -24.30 -18.39
N GLY A 240 16.19 -25.01 -17.94
CA GLY A 240 16.86 -24.72 -16.67
C GLY A 240 18.03 -25.63 -16.27
N ILE A 241 18.56 -25.51 -15.04
CA ILE A 241 19.16 -26.70 -14.37
C ILE A 241 17.96 -27.48 -13.81
N GLN A 242 17.78 -28.75 -14.18
CA GLN A 242 16.65 -29.60 -13.79
C GLN A 242 15.28 -29.10 -14.31
N ALA A 243 15.12 -29.08 -15.63
CA ALA A 243 13.90 -28.67 -16.32
C ALA A 243 13.04 -29.88 -16.77
N SER A 244 11.71 -29.73 -16.77
CA SER A 244 10.78 -30.84 -17.07
C SER A 244 9.43 -30.36 -17.65
N ALA A 245 8.99 -30.97 -18.75
CA ALA A 245 7.73 -30.71 -19.44
C ALA A 245 7.02 -32.04 -19.75
N MET A 246 5.67 -32.07 -19.69
CA MET A 246 4.97 -33.32 -19.32
C MET A 246 3.88 -33.86 -20.28
N ASP A 247 3.33 -33.07 -21.20
CA ASP A 247 2.20 -33.44 -22.07
C ASP A 247 2.55 -33.41 -23.57
N LEU A 248 2.17 -34.42 -24.38
CA LEU A 248 2.64 -34.56 -25.77
C LEU A 248 1.94 -33.65 -26.82
N PRO A 249 2.65 -32.72 -27.50
CA PRO A 249 4.10 -32.56 -27.54
C PRO A 249 4.71 -31.71 -26.39
N ALA A 250 5.73 -32.26 -25.73
CA ALA A 250 6.48 -31.67 -24.62
C ALA A 250 7.98 -31.54 -24.93
N LEU A 251 8.66 -30.55 -24.34
CA LEU A 251 10.11 -30.34 -24.50
C LEU A 251 10.78 -29.84 -23.20
N ALA A 252 11.90 -30.44 -22.79
CA ALA A 252 12.61 -30.10 -21.54
C ALA A 252 14.15 -30.13 -21.69
N TRP A 253 14.87 -29.13 -21.15
CA TRP A 253 16.33 -28.97 -21.30
C TRP A 253 17.09 -28.65 -19.99
N ASP A 254 18.12 -29.46 -19.70
CA ASP A 254 18.99 -29.37 -18.51
C ASP A 254 20.35 -28.70 -18.75
N LEU A 255 20.78 -27.86 -17.80
CA LEU A 255 22.12 -27.24 -17.72
C LEU A 255 23.07 -28.02 -16.77
N PRO A 256 24.35 -28.26 -17.13
CA PRO A 256 25.26 -29.13 -16.37
C PRO A 256 25.98 -28.48 -15.16
N TYR A 257 26.14 -29.25 -14.08
CA TYR A 257 26.66 -28.81 -12.77
C TYR A 257 28.10 -28.24 -12.72
N HIS A 258 28.97 -28.54 -13.68
CA HIS A 258 30.43 -28.35 -13.50
C HIS A 258 30.97 -26.90 -13.67
N LEU A 259 30.14 -25.93 -14.07
CA LEU A 259 30.58 -24.54 -14.24
C LEU A 259 30.65 -23.73 -12.93
N LEU A 260 30.15 -24.27 -11.81
CA LEU A 260 30.18 -23.64 -10.48
C LEU A 260 31.38 -24.05 -9.60
N TRP A 261 32.18 -25.05 -10.03
CA TRP A 261 33.40 -25.47 -9.34
C TRP A 261 34.58 -25.54 -10.32
N VAL A 262 35.10 -24.36 -10.70
CA VAL A 262 36.43 -24.28 -11.31
C VAL A 262 37.49 -24.53 -10.24
N SER A 263 37.75 -25.81 -9.95
CA SER A 263 39.13 -26.32 -9.84
C SER A 263 39.20 -27.84 -9.70
N LYS A 264 39.87 -28.44 -10.69
CA LYS A 264 40.75 -29.60 -10.58
C LYS A 264 40.15 -31.02 -10.72
N ALA A 265 39.90 -31.36 -11.99
CA ALA A 265 40.50 -32.50 -12.72
C ALA A 265 40.17 -33.95 -12.29
N PRO A 266 40.21 -34.93 -13.23
CA PRO A 266 39.23 -36.01 -13.20
C PRO A 266 39.82 -37.44 -13.14
N ALA A 267 38.91 -38.41 -13.33
CA ALA A 267 39.12 -39.78 -13.79
C ALA A 267 39.46 -40.83 -12.72
N MET A 268 38.39 -41.45 -12.21
CA MET A 268 38.42 -42.71 -11.48
C MET A 268 38.76 -43.86 -12.43
N HIS A 269 39.72 -44.69 -12.05
CA HIS A 269 40.05 -45.97 -12.67
C HIS A 269 38.94 -46.98 -12.37
N LEU A 270 38.55 -47.84 -13.32
CA LEU A 270 38.19 -49.27 -13.11
C LEU A 270 37.90 -49.96 -14.48
N PRO A 271 38.13 -51.28 -14.64
CA PRO A 271 38.06 -51.99 -15.94
C PRO A 271 36.96 -53.08 -15.96
N VAL A 272 37.07 -54.01 -16.93
CA VAL A 272 36.41 -55.35 -16.98
C VAL A 272 34.95 -55.27 -17.53
N ASN A 273 34.46 -56.15 -18.43
CA ASN A 273 34.86 -57.53 -18.74
C ASN A 273 34.70 -57.95 -20.22
N SER A 274 35.38 -59.03 -20.60
CA SER A 274 34.97 -60.02 -21.61
C SER A 274 35.51 -61.38 -21.20
#